data_AF-A0A9D8L2A4-F1
#
_entry.id   AF-A0A9D8L2A4-F1
#
_cell.length_a   1.000
_cell.length_b   1.000
_cell.length_c   1.000
_cell.angle_alpha   90.00
_cell.angle_beta   90.00
_cell.angle_gamma   90.00
#
_symmetry.space_group_name_H-M   'P 1'
#
loop_
_entity.id
_entity.type
_entity.pdbx_description
1 polymer ?
#
loop_
_entity_poly.entity_id
_entity_poly.type
_entity_poly.pdbx_seq_one_letter_code
_entity_poly.pdbx_strand_id
1 'polypeptide(L)' 'MKRSEEAVVLAGGLGTRLRSVVSDVPKPLAPVAGRPFLAWLLDRLAGQGVRRVVLATGYLANKVEVEVGSCWSG' A
#
# COMPACT_ATOMS: atom_id res chain seq x y z
N MET A 1 8.52 23.36 9.46
CA MET A 1 8.54 21.88 9.50
C MET A 1 9.26 21.37 8.25
N LYS A 2 10.23 20.47 8.37
CA LYS A 2 10.84 19.80 7.21
C LYS A 2 9.80 18.90 6.55
N ARG A 3 9.61 19.03 5.23
CA ARG A 3 8.87 18.03 4.44
C ARG A 3 9.80 16.83 4.24
N SER A 4 9.30 15.63 4.49
CA SER A 4 9.99 14.40 4.14
C SER A 4 9.69 14.06 2.69
N GLU A 5 10.73 13.94 1.87
CA GLU A 5 10.57 13.62 0.43
C GLU A 5 10.38 12.12 0.18
N GLU A 6 10.68 11.31 1.19
CA GLU A 6 10.65 9.85 1.14
C GLU A 6 9.83 9.26 2.29
N ALA A 7 9.18 8.12 2.02
CA ALA A 7 8.47 7.35 3.03
C ALA A 7 8.69 5.83 2.83
N VAL A 8 8.70 5.09 3.94
CA VAL A 8 8.70 3.63 3.93
C VAL A 8 7.36 3.15 4.46
N VAL A 9 6.67 2.31 3.70
CA VAL A 9 5.39 1.70 4.07
C VAL A 9 5.62 0.21 4.32
N LEU A 10 5.42 -0.23 5.55
CA LEU A 10 5.50 -1.63 5.92
C LEU A 10 4.21 -2.35 5.50
N ALA A 11 4.25 -3.01 4.34
CA ALA A 11 3.13 -3.69 3.71
C ALA A 11 3.23 -5.24 3.78
N GLY A 12 4.23 -5.78 4.49
CA GLY A 12 4.53 -7.22 4.49
C GLY A 12 3.82 -8.09 5.54
N GLY A 13 2.87 -7.53 6.29
CA GLY A 13 2.16 -8.29 7.32
C GLY A 13 1.28 -9.42 6.74
N LEU A 14 1.35 -10.62 7.33
CA LEU A 14 0.59 -11.82 6.94
C LEU A 14 -0.95 -11.67 7.01
N GLY A 15 -1.49 -10.56 7.52
CA GLY A 15 -2.94 -10.29 7.51
C GLY A 15 -3.79 -11.30 8.29
N THR A 16 -3.22 -12.00 9.28
CA THR A 16 -3.82 -13.20 9.91
C THR A 16 -5.15 -12.96 10.62
N ARG A 17 -5.52 -11.72 10.97
CA ARG A 17 -6.83 -11.38 11.55
C ARG A 17 -7.94 -11.16 10.52
N LEU A 18 -7.61 -10.95 9.24
CA LEU A 18 -8.55 -10.75 8.12
C LEU A 18 -8.70 -12.02 7.26
N ARG A 19 -7.87 -13.04 7.50
CA ARG A 19 -7.88 -14.33 6.79
C ARG A 19 -9.23 -15.06 6.82
N SER A 20 -10.06 -14.77 7.82
CA SER A 20 -11.40 -15.34 7.98
C SER A 20 -12.47 -14.70 7.09
N VAL A 21 -12.19 -13.52 6.50
CA VAL A 21 -13.16 -12.74 5.73
C VAL A 21 -12.71 -12.53 4.26
N VAL A 22 -11.39 -12.56 4.01
CA VAL A 22 -10.82 -12.39 2.66
C VAL A 22 -9.61 -13.32 2.52
N SER A 23 -9.78 -14.49 1.91
CA SER A 23 -8.73 -15.53 1.81
C SER A 23 -7.61 -15.20 0.84
N ASP A 24 -7.92 -14.46 -0.24
CA ASP A 24 -7.04 -14.36 -1.42
C ASP A 24 -6.48 -12.95 -1.70
N VAL A 25 -6.83 -11.95 -0.90
CA VAL A 25 -6.37 -10.57 -1.08
C VAL A 25 -5.46 -10.16 0.07
N PRO A 26 -4.18 -9.80 -0.19
CA PRO A 26 -3.30 -9.32 0.87
C PRO A 26 -3.86 -8.03 1.46
N LYS A 27 -3.77 -7.85 2.79
CA LYS A 27 -4.36 -6.72 3.52
C LYS A 27 -4.10 -5.33 2.90
N PRO A 28 -2.89 -5.00 2.38
CA PRO A 28 -2.66 -3.73 1.70
C PRO A 28 -3.58 -3.48 0.50
N LEU A 29 -4.05 -4.54 -0.16
CA LEU A 29 -4.94 -4.48 -1.32
C LEU A 29 -6.41 -4.68 -0.98
N ALA A 30 -6.76 -4.82 0.31
CA ALA A 30 -8.16 -4.96 0.70
C ALA A 30 -8.96 -3.75 0.19
N PRO A 31 -10.11 -3.97 -0.49
CA PRO A 31 -10.88 -2.89 -1.05
C PRO A 31 -11.50 -2.04 0.06
N VAL A 32 -11.30 -0.73 -0.03
CA VAL A 32 -11.90 0.30 0.82
C VAL A 32 -12.55 1.33 -0.10
N ALA A 33 -13.88 1.40 -0.05
CA ALA A 33 -14.68 2.27 -0.93
C ALA A 33 -14.32 2.10 -2.43
N GLY A 34 -14.13 0.87 -2.89
CA GLY A 34 -13.86 0.54 -4.29
C GLY A 34 -12.40 0.70 -4.74
N ARG A 35 -11.48 1.13 -3.87
CA ARG A 35 -10.04 1.26 -4.16
C ARG A 35 -9.20 0.42 -3.19
N PRO A 36 -8.02 -0.08 -3.58
CA PRO A 36 -7.10 -0.73 -2.63
C PRO A 36 -6.79 0.17 -1.44
N PHE A 37 -6.73 -0.36 -0.22
CA PHE A 37 -6.34 0.42 0.97
C PHE A 37 -5.03 1.20 0.76
N LEU A 38 -4.06 0.57 0.11
CA LEU A 38 -2.76 1.17 -0.20
C LEU A 38 -2.87 2.42 -1.09
N ALA A 39 -3.86 2.50 -1.98
CA ALA A 39 -4.12 3.67 -2.81
C ALA A 39 -4.37 4.93 -1.96
N TRP A 40 -5.23 4.81 -0.95
CA TRP A 40 -5.53 5.90 -0.02
C TRP A 40 -4.30 6.39 0.75
N LEU A 41 -3.39 5.47 1.10
CA LEU A 41 -2.15 5.80 1.77
C LEU A 41 -1.19 6.56 0.85
N LEU A 42 -1.05 6.08 -0.40
CA LEU A 42 -0.17 6.70 -1.40
C LEU A 42 -0.67 8.10 -1.80
N ASP A 43 -1.98 8.28 -1.99
CA ASP A 43 -2.57 9.60 -2.27
C ASP A 43 -2.29 10.59 -1.14
N ARG A 44 -2.40 10.13 0.10
CA ARG A 44 -2.15 10.98 1.28
C ARG A 44 -0.68 11.36 1.41
N LEU A 45 0.23 10.43 1.12
CA LEU A 45 1.68 10.69 1.11
C LEU A 45 2.05 11.68 -0.01
N ALA A 46 1.48 11.49 -1.21
CA ALA A 46 1.67 12.40 -2.34
C ALA A 46 1.17 13.81 -2.00
N GLY A 47 -0.02 13.95 -1.40
CA GLY A 47 -0.55 15.24 -0.93
C GLY A 47 0.30 15.93 0.14
N GLN A 48 1.14 15.18 0.87
CA GLN A 48 2.11 15.73 1.83
C GLN A 48 3.44 16.15 1.17
N GLY A 49 3.65 15.85 -0.11
CA GLY A 49 4.87 16.16 -0.86
C GLY A 49 5.91 15.03 -0.83
N VAL A 50 5.53 13.82 -0.44
CA VAL A 50 6.40 12.64 -0.57
C VAL A 50 6.49 12.27 -2.05
N ARG A 51 7.72 12.18 -2.57
CA ARG A 51 8.02 11.89 -3.97
C ARG A 51 8.58 10.49 -4.19
N ARG A 52 9.04 9.83 -3.12
CA ARG A 52 9.56 8.47 -3.15
C ARG A 52 8.92 7.63 -2.06
N VAL A 53 8.35 6.49 -2.44
CA VAL A 53 7.80 5.53 -1.47
C VAL A 53 8.48 4.19 -1.65
N VAL A 54 8.92 3.59 -0.55
CA VAL A 54 9.41 2.21 -0.50
C VAL A 54 8.36 1.35 0.15
N LEU A 55 7.78 0.42 -0.60
CA LEU A 55 6.86 -0.57 -0.07
C LEU A 55 7.65 -1.78 0.41
N ALA A 56 7.79 -1.95 1.72
CA ALA A 56 8.35 -3.16 2.30
C ALA A 56 7.26 -4.25 2.32
N THR A 57 7.09 -4.92 1.19
CA THR A 57 6.11 -5.99 0.99
C THR A 57 6.62 -7.34 1.53
N GLY A 58 5.71 -8.29 1.69
CA GLY A 58 5.98 -9.62 2.25
C GLY A 58 5.12 -10.67 1.57
N TYR A 59 4.28 -11.39 2.31
CA TYR A 59 3.36 -12.37 1.74
C TYR A 59 2.49 -11.75 0.62
N LEU A 60 2.46 -12.41 -0.56
CA LEU A 60 1.79 -11.94 -1.79
C LEU A 60 2.32 -10.60 -2.37
N ALA A 61 3.61 -10.30 -2.18
CA ALA A 61 4.28 -9.12 -2.76
C ALA A 61 3.98 -8.92 -4.25
N ASN A 62 3.98 -9.98 -5.06
CA ASN A 62 3.72 -9.92 -6.49
C ASN A 62 2.36 -9.28 -6.82
N LYS A 63 1.32 -9.52 -6.00
CA LYS A 63 0.01 -8.89 -6.22
C LYS A 63 0.07 -7.39 -5.95
N VAL A 64 0.82 -6.98 -4.93
CA VAL A 64 1.01 -5.55 -4.60
C VAL A 64 1.78 -4.85 -5.72
N GLU A 65 2.81 -5.49 -6.26
CA GLU A 65 3.59 -4.96 -7.38
C GLU A 65 2.73 -4.82 -8.65
N VAL A 66 1.90 -5.80 -8.98
CA VAL A 66 0.98 -5.71 -10.13
C VAL A 66 -0.05 -4.60 -9.97
N GLU A 67 -0.63 -4.45 -8.78
CA GLU A 67 -1.69 -3.46 -8.53
C GLU A 67 -1.16 -2.02 -8.45
N VAL A 68 -0.01 -1.81 -7.80
CA VAL A 68 0.55 -0.46 -7.58
C VAL A 68 1.51 -0.05 -8.69
N GLY A 69 2.24 -1.00 -9.28
CA GLY A 69 3.28 -0.74 -10.25
C GLY A 69 4.49 0.00 -9.68
N SER A 70 5.30 0.56 -10.59
CA SER A 70 6.51 1.32 -10.26
C SER A 70 6.27 2.83 -10.08
N CYS A 71 5.10 3.33 -10.47
CA CYS A 71 4.72 4.74 -10.34
C CYS A 71 3.26 4.85 -9.93
N TRP A 72 2.97 5.66 -8.91
CA TRP A 72 1.61 5.93 -8.43
C TRP A 72 1.17 7.33 -8.85
N SER A 73 -0.04 7.46 -9.39
CA SER A 73 -0.60 8.77 -9.81
C SER A 73 -2.08 9.01 -9.45
N GLY A 74 -2.70 8.10 -8.68
CA GLY A 74 -4.06 8.26 -8.15
C GLY A 74 -5.13 7.49 -8.89
#